data_AF-A0A2A6JPB2-F1
#
_entry.id   AF-A0A2A6JPB2-F1
#
_cell.length_a   1.000
_cell.length_b   1.000
_cell.length_c   1.000
_cell.angle_alpha   90.00
_cell.angle_beta   90.00
_cell.angle_gamma   90.00
#
_symmetry.space_group_name_H-M   'P 1'
#
loop_
_entity.id
_entity.type
_entity.pdbx_description
1 polymer ?
#
loop_
_entity_poly.entity_id
_entity_poly.type
_entity_poly.pdbx_seq_one_letter_code
_entity_poly.pdbx_strand_id
1 'polypeptide(L)'
;MKTGMSLATVEPGVLRRYASDQIVTLAKLVIENAFQPIVEAGTGTVFGYESLMRGQERIGFDTPMEILDEAHQASQLLQLEQMVASRALAKFATLSNFSTSTLFLNLDVRLIPHGERLVENLLQHLRTANIPPSSVCFEFSERFDNTSVPEFSALVSKLRKAGFKLAIDDFGVGHGEIKLLCDHPVDYLKIDRHFVADIDRSPRKRHLLKSIVNIAHVLGTRVIAEGIETEAEFIACREYGVDLVQGWFISRPTTHVSELAPCFPHLQELDKSKRNNQSLDEILIRKQIELLPAVYENDSIDSVFELFRRNPRQAFFPVLNANSEPRGIIHEHHLKEYIYQPFGRDLLKNKMYERSISHFVEMAPIVGLDSDAEQLMAIFANMEGSNCLILTDNMRYAGVVSAASLIKVINEKQLKTAQDQNPLTGLPGNRAIRDFMRQSGRDGDEVRHFCYCDFDNFKPFNDAYGFHLGDHAISLFAALMRRYFFAERHFLGHVGGDDFFIGVVGWTKEELTEILDRLISDFHDDVLDLYSDEHRAAGRILGHDRAGVEALFPLMRCSIGVIELPEGLVIDDINRVSAEIAVIKSAAKESEEGLVFHLLGEAN
;
A
#
# COMPACT_ATOMS: atom_id res chain seq x y z
N MET A 1 -41.45 -30.44 57.55
CA MET A 1 -40.23 -29.60 57.47
C MET A 1 -39.52 -29.95 56.18
N LYS A 2 -39.10 -28.94 55.41
CA LYS A 2 -38.50 -28.96 54.05
C LYS A 2 -39.48 -28.98 52.87
N THR A 3 -39.96 -27.78 52.55
CA THR A 3 -40.48 -27.33 51.27
C THR A 3 -39.36 -27.35 50.21
N GLY A 4 -39.52 -28.13 49.14
CA GLY A 4 -38.71 -28.03 47.94
C GLY A 4 -39.29 -26.94 47.04
N MET A 5 -38.58 -25.81 46.88
CA MET A 5 -38.83 -24.87 45.79
C MET A 5 -38.28 -25.48 44.50
N SER A 6 -39.18 -25.93 43.63
CA SER A 6 -38.89 -26.17 42.22
C SER A 6 -38.50 -24.83 41.60
N LEU A 7 -37.25 -24.67 41.17
CA LEU A 7 -36.87 -23.62 40.22
C LEU A 7 -37.65 -23.89 38.93
N ALA A 8 -38.72 -23.13 38.73
CA ALA A 8 -39.45 -23.12 37.47
C ALA A 8 -38.47 -22.69 36.36
N THR A 9 -38.14 -23.62 35.47
CA THR A 9 -37.52 -23.33 34.18
C THR A 9 -38.46 -22.40 33.43
N VAL A 10 -38.10 -21.11 33.40
CA VAL A 10 -38.83 -20.09 32.62
C VAL A 10 -38.66 -20.44 31.15
N GLU A 11 -39.77 -20.58 30.43
CA GLU A 11 -39.73 -20.82 28.99
C GLU A 11 -38.99 -19.67 28.29
N PRO A 12 -38.09 -19.96 27.32
CA PRO A 12 -37.29 -18.93 26.64
C PRO A 12 -38.15 -17.83 25.98
N GLY A 13 -39.39 -18.15 25.57
CA GLY A 13 -40.34 -17.18 25.01
C GLY A 13 -40.90 -16.18 26.04
N VAL A 14 -41.00 -16.55 27.32
CA VAL A 14 -41.48 -15.66 28.40
C VAL A 14 -40.36 -14.70 28.83
N LEU A 15 -39.11 -15.17 28.87
CA LEU A 15 -37.92 -14.35 29.08
C LEU A 15 -37.73 -13.31 27.97
N ARG A 16 -37.91 -13.69 26.69
CA ARG A 16 -37.85 -12.75 25.55
C ARG A 16 -38.90 -11.64 25.66
N ARG A 17 -40.16 -11.96 25.98
CA ARG A 17 -41.23 -10.97 26.12
C ARG A 17 -41.00 -9.96 27.25
N TYR A 18 -40.46 -10.40 28.39
CA TYR A 18 -40.09 -9.50 29.50
C TYR A 18 -38.84 -8.69 29.21
N ALA A 19 -37.90 -9.26 28.43
CA ALA A 19 -36.71 -8.54 27.99
C ALA A 19 -37.06 -7.38 27.05
N SER A 20 -38.05 -7.54 26.14
CA SER A 20 -38.41 -6.53 25.13
C SER A 20 -38.77 -5.15 25.70
N ASP A 21 -39.47 -5.07 26.84
CA ASP A 21 -39.84 -3.77 27.46
C ASP A 21 -38.71 -3.16 28.32
N GLN A 22 -37.68 -3.95 28.68
CA GLN A 22 -36.59 -3.56 29.59
C GLN A 22 -35.19 -3.82 29.02
N ILE A 23 -35.04 -3.89 27.69
CA ILE A 23 -33.78 -4.27 27.02
C ILE A 23 -32.64 -3.42 27.51
N VAL A 24 -32.82 -2.09 27.56
CA VAL A 24 -31.78 -1.16 28.02
C VAL A 24 -31.39 -1.39 29.47
N THR A 25 -32.35 -1.72 30.35
CA THR A 25 -32.07 -1.95 31.77
C THR A 25 -31.29 -3.24 31.98
N LEU A 26 -31.64 -4.31 31.25
CA LEU A 26 -30.89 -5.58 31.28
C LEU A 26 -29.51 -5.40 30.65
N ALA A 27 -29.43 -4.72 29.50
CA ALA A 27 -28.20 -4.39 28.81
C ALA A 27 -27.22 -3.62 29.70
N LYS A 28 -27.70 -2.68 30.53
CA LYS A 28 -26.86 -1.97 31.50
C LYS A 28 -26.10 -2.90 32.45
N LEU A 29 -26.62 -4.09 32.76
CA LEU A 29 -25.99 -5.01 33.71
C LEU A 29 -24.97 -5.93 33.06
N VAL A 30 -25.14 -6.26 31.78
CA VAL A 30 -24.38 -7.34 31.14
C VAL A 30 -23.54 -6.92 29.93
N ILE A 31 -23.91 -5.83 29.25
CA ILE A 31 -23.24 -5.42 28.03
C ILE A 31 -21.97 -4.64 28.36
N GLU A 32 -20.87 -5.11 27.78
CA GLU A 32 -19.55 -4.51 27.84
C GLU A 32 -19.04 -4.20 26.42
N ASN A 33 -18.09 -3.27 26.33
CA ASN A 33 -17.40 -2.95 25.08
C ASN A 33 -16.08 -3.71 25.04
N ALA A 34 -15.95 -4.66 24.10
CA ALA A 34 -14.66 -5.21 23.74
C ALA A 34 -13.95 -4.28 22.75
N PHE A 35 -12.65 -4.10 22.90
CA PHE A 35 -11.83 -3.34 21.95
C PHE A 35 -11.01 -4.31 21.11
N GLN A 36 -11.08 -4.16 19.79
CA GLN A 36 -10.19 -4.84 18.86
C GLN A 36 -9.19 -3.83 18.28
N PRO A 37 -7.87 -4.08 18.41
CA PRO A 37 -6.86 -3.19 17.83
C PRO A 37 -6.90 -3.15 16.31
N ILE A 38 -6.81 -1.93 15.77
CA ILE A 38 -6.50 -1.64 14.36
C ILE A 38 -5.06 -1.16 14.31
N VAL A 39 -4.27 -1.75 13.43
CA VAL A 39 -2.81 -1.66 13.46
C VAL A 39 -2.28 -1.18 12.11
N GLU A 40 -1.27 -0.32 12.12
CA GLU A 40 -0.59 0.10 10.89
C GLU A 40 0.18 -1.07 10.27
N ALA A 41 -0.08 -1.35 8.99
CA ALA A 41 0.51 -2.50 8.30
C ALA A 41 2.04 -2.40 8.19
N GLY A 42 2.57 -1.19 8.03
CA GLY A 42 4.00 -0.93 7.88
C GLY A 42 4.79 -1.05 9.19
N THR A 43 4.25 -0.59 10.32
CA THR A 43 5.01 -0.54 11.58
C THR A 43 4.53 -1.50 12.66
N GLY A 44 3.34 -2.09 12.51
CA GLY A 44 2.73 -2.87 13.59
C GLY A 44 2.34 -2.03 14.82
N THR A 45 2.36 -0.68 14.74
CA THR A 45 1.90 0.18 15.83
C THR A 45 0.38 0.27 15.85
N VAL A 46 -0.22 0.32 17.05
CA VAL A 46 -1.67 0.46 17.17
C VAL A 46 -2.10 1.85 16.73
N PHE A 47 -2.94 1.89 15.70
CA PHE A 47 -3.57 3.09 15.19
C PHE A 47 -4.82 3.46 16.00
N GLY A 48 -5.63 2.45 16.34
CA GLY A 48 -6.91 2.67 16.97
C GLY A 48 -7.54 1.39 17.48
N TYR A 49 -8.79 1.52 17.92
CA TYR A 49 -9.57 0.40 18.42
C TYR A 49 -10.99 0.46 17.90
N GLU A 50 -11.50 -0.66 17.41
CA GLU A 50 -12.92 -0.85 17.16
C GLU A 50 -13.64 -1.27 18.43
N SER A 51 -14.76 -0.62 18.73
CA SER A 51 -15.62 -0.96 19.87
C SER A 51 -16.71 -1.95 19.47
N LEU A 52 -16.60 -3.16 19.98
CA LEU A 52 -17.53 -4.25 19.69
C LEU A 52 -18.38 -4.59 20.93
N MET A 53 -19.69 -4.67 20.76
CA MET A 53 -20.62 -5.06 21.82
C MET A 53 -20.42 -6.53 22.20
N ARG A 54 -20.33 -6.83 23.51
CA ARG A 54 -20.26 -8.20 24.06
C ARG A 54 -21.15 -8.36 25.28
N GLY A 55 -21.55 -9.59 25.60
CA GLY A 55 -22.37 -9.93 26.77
C GLY A 55 -23.87 -10.06 26.48
N GLN A 56 -24.29 -9.87 25.23
CA GLN A 56 -25.68 -9.98 24.78
C GLN A 56 -26.24 -11.40 24.95
N GLU A 57 -25.38 -12.43 24.90
CA GLU A 57 -25.76 -13.82 25.14
C GLU A 57 -26.31 -14.06 26.55
N ARG A 58 -25.89 -13.24 27.52
CA ARG A 58 -26.35 -13.32 28.92
C ARG A 58 -27.81 -12.86 29.10
N ILE A 59 -28.36 -12.17 28.11
CA ILE A 59 -29.76 -11.69 28.09
C ILE A 59 -30.57 -12.31 26.95
N GLY A 60 -30.06 -13.38 26.33
CA GLY A 60 -30.81 -14.24 25.41
C GLY A 60 -30.75 -13.89 23.93
N PHE A 61 -29.73 -13.14 23.51
CA PHE A 61 -29.45 -12.83 22.11
C PHE A 61 -28.14 -13.48 21.66
N ASP A 62 -28.16 -14.18 20.53
CA ASP A 62 -26.98 -14.93 20.07
C ASP A 62 -25.95 -13.99 19.42
N THR A 63 -26.40 -12.91 18.80
CA THR A 63 -25.54 -11.91 18.13
C THR A 63 -25.87 -10.48 18.57
N PRO A 64 -24.91 -9.54 18.48
CA PRO A 64 -25.17 -8.11 18.69
C PRO A 64 -26.29 -7.57 17.78
N MET A 65 -26.43 -8.11 16.57
CA MET A 65 -27.47 -7.65 15.64
C MET A 65 -28.88 -8.00 16.12
N GLU A 66 -29.07 -9.17 16.75
CA GLU A 66 -30.38 -9.57 17.26
C GLU A 66 -30.89 -8.62 18.36
N ILE A 67 -30.01 -8.19 19.27
CA ILE A 67 -30.40 -7.24 20.32
C ILE A 67 -30.69 -5.85 19.73
N LEU A 68 -29.93 -5.41 18.71
CA LEU A 68 -30.21 -4.14 18.03
C LEU A 68 -31.54 -4.18 17.29
N ASP A 69 -31.84 -5.29 16.60
CA ASP A 69 -33.11 -5.49 15.88
C ASP A 69 -34.30 -5.53 16.85
N GLU A 70 -34.18 -6.21 17.99
CA GLU A 70 -35.21 -6.21 19.03
C GLU A 70 -35.36 -4.83 19.69
N ALA A 71 -34.26 -4.13 20.00
CA ALA A 71 -34.29 -2.79 20.55
C ALA A 71 -34.93 -1.77 19.59
N HIS A 72 -34.79 -1.97 18.27
CA HIS A 72 -35.50 -1.19 17.28
C HIS A 72 -37.01 -1.43 17.34
N GLN A 73 -37.45 -2.69 17.37
CA GLN A 73 -38.86 -3.05 17.49
C GLN A 73 -39.49 -2.50 18.78
N ALA A 74 -38.74 -2.49 19.88
CA ALA A 74 -39.15 -1.92 21.16
C ALA A 74 -39.04 -0.38 21.24
N SER A 75 -38.61 0.31 20.18
CA SER A 75 -38.33 1.76 20.18
C SER A 75 -37.29 2.22 21.24
N GLN A 76 -36.38 1.32 21.62
CA GLN A 76 -35.32 1.55 22.60
C GLN A 76 -33.91 1.63 21.97
N LEU A 77 -33.79 1.47 20.65
CA LEU A 77 -32.50 1.45 19.92
C LEU A 77 -31.62 2.67 20.24
N LEU A 78 -32.17 3.89 20.19
CA LEU A 78 -31.40 5.11 20.47
C LEU A 78 -30.82 5.11 21.89
N GLN A 79 -31.56 4.61 22.87
CA GLN A 79 -31.13 4.56 24.27
C GLN A 79 -30.07 3.49 24.50
N LEU A 80 -30.19 2.35 23.81
CA LEU A 80 -29.20 1.28 23.83
C LEU A 80 -27.88 1.75 23.22
N GLU A 81 -27.91 2.32 22.02
CA GLU A 81 -26.73 2.87 21.33
C GLU A 81 -26.05 3.97 22.13
N GLN A 82 -26.80 4.93 22.66
CA GLN A 82 -26.23 5.99 23.52
C GLN A 82 -25.54 5.41 24.76
N MET A 83 -26.10 4.37 25.36
CA MET A 83 -25.48 3.69 26.50
C MET A 83 -24.17 2.99 26.09
N VAL A 84 -24.17 2.25 24.99
CA VAL A 84 -22.99 1.51 24.50
C VAL A 84 -21.87 2.48 24.08
N ALA A 85 -22.20 3.53 23.33
CA ALA A 85 -21.23 4.56 22.92
C ALA A 85 -20.66 5.33 24.11
N SER A 86 -21.48 5.68 25.11
CA SER A 86 -21.02 6.34 26.34
C SER A 86 -20.02 5.47 27.11
N ARG A 87 -20.27 4.16 27.21
CA ARG A 87 -19.35 3.21 27.84
C ARG A 87 -18.07 3.02 27.04
N ALA A 88 -18.16 2.94 25.72
CA ALA A 88 -17.00 2.89 24.84
C ALA A 88 -16.10 4.10 25.06
N LEU A 89 -16.66 5.33 25.06
CA LEU A 89 -15.90 6.56 25.31
C LEU A 89 -15.27 6.59 26.70
N ALA A 90 -16.02 6.21 27.74
CA ALA A 90 -15.50 6.17 29.10
C ALA A 90 -14.34 5.18 29.23
N LYS A 91 -14.45 3.99 28.61
CA LYS A 91 -13.38 2.99 28.57
C LYS A 91 -12.18 3.50 27.75
N PHE A 92 -12.42 4.10 26.59
CA PHE A 92 -11.38 4.67 25.73
C PHE A 92 -10.58 5.76 26.43
N ALA A 93 -11.23 6.63 27.21
CA ALA A 93 -10.57 7.66 28.02
C ALA A 93 -9.59 7.10 29.08
N THR A 94 -9.71 5.81 29.44
CA THR A 94 -8.78 5.17 30.40
C THR A 94 -7.50 4.65 29.76
N LEU A 95 -7.43 4.58 28.43
CA LEU A 95 -6.24 4.10 27.72
C LEU A 95 -5.12 5.14 27.81
N SER A 96 -3.88 4.72 28.05
CA SER A 96 -2.75 5.66 28.13
C SER A 96 -2.46 6.39 26.82
N ASN A 97 -2.84 5.79 25.69
CA ASN A 97 -2.61 6.31 24.34
C ASN A 97 -3.88 6.92 23.70
N PHE A 98 -4.95 7.16 24.46
CA PHE A 98 -6.23 7.64 23.92
C PHE A 98 -6.09 8.95 23.11
N SER A 99 -5.16 9.82 23.52
CA SER A 99 -4.89 11.10 22.85
C SER A 99 -4.14 10.98 21.53
N THR A 100 -3.73 9.77 21.16
CA THR A 100 -2.99 9.44 19.93
C THR A 100 -3.65 8.32 19.12
N SER A 101 -4.82 7.85 19.56
CA SER A 101 -5.54 6.73 18.94
C SER A 101 -6.90 7.15 18.44
N THR A 102 -7.45 6.38 17.50
CA THR A 102 -8.81 6.56 17.01
C THR A 102 -9.73 5.47 17.56
N LEU A 103 -10.90 5.84 18.08
CA LEU A 103 -11.97 4.92 18.48
C LEU A 103 -12.97 4.79 17.32
N PHE A 104 -13.16 3.57 16.83
CA PHE A 104 -14.14 3.26 15.80
C PHE A 104 -15.44 2.79 16.45
N LEU A 105 -16.55 3.41 16.04
CA LEU A 105 -17.90 3.17 16.51
C LEU A 105 -18.81 2.88 15.32
N ASN A 106 -19.48 1.74 15.35
CA ASN A 106 -20.54 1.42 14.42
C ASN A 106 -21.73 2.39 14.59
N LEU A 107 -22.32 2.84 13.48
CA LEU A 107 -23.53 3.65 13.47
C LEU A 107 -24.68 2.92 12.77
N ASP A 108 -25.74 2.63 13.51
CA ASP A 108 -26.94 2.02 12.95
C ASP A 108 -27.73 3.02 12.08
N VAL A 109 -27.95 2.65 10.82
CA VAL A 109 -28.66 3.42 9.78
C VAL A 109 -30.07 3.85 10.24
N ARG A 110 -30.74 3.03 11.05
CA ARG A 110 -32.09 3.31 11.55
C ARG A 110 -32.14 4.49 12.52
N LEU A 111 -30.98 4.94 13.01
CA LEU A 111 -30.86 6.12 13.86
C LEU A 111 -30.57 7.41 13.10
N ILE A 112 -30.34 7.37 11.78
CA ILE A 112 -30.10 8.57 10.95
C ILE A 112 -31.21 9.64 11.14
N PRO A 113 -32.52 9.30 11.15
CA PRO A 113 -33.58 10.29 11.39
C PRO A 113 -33.49 10.98 12.77
N HIS A 114 -32.81 10.35 13.73
CA HIS A 114 -32.54 10.90 15.07
C HIS A 114 -31.10 11.39 15.23
N GLY A 115 -30.33 11.46 14.13
CA GLY A 115 -28.90 11.71 14.12
C GLY A 115 -28.52 13.03 14.79
N GLU A 116 -29.37 14.05 14.74
CA GLU A 116 -29.11 15.31 15.43
C GLU A 116 -28.91 15.16 16.94
N ARG A 117 -29.84 14.46 17.60
CA ARG A 117 -29.81 14.22 19.04
C ARG A 117 -28.66 13.30 19.42
N LEU A 118 -28.34 12.33 18.55
CA LEU A 118 -27.22 11.41 18.75
C LEU A 118 -25.89 12.19 18.78
N VAL A 119 -25.65 13.03 17.77
CA VAL A 119 -24.41 13.80 17.64
C VAL A 119 -24.25 14.79 18.79
N GLU A 120 -25.31 15.51 19.17
CA GLU A 120 -25.26 16.48 20.28
C GLU A 120 -24.93 15.82 21.62
N ASN A 121 -25.56 14.68 21.92
CA ASN A 121 -25.28 13.93 23.15
C ASN A 121 -23.85 13.38 23.15
N LEU A 122 -23.35 12.89 22.02
CA LEU A 122 -21.98 12.38 21.92
C LEU A 122 -20.96 13.50 22.12
N LEU A 123 -21.17 14.66 21.49
CA LEU A 123 -20.31 15.83 21.68
C LEU A 123 -20.26 16.27 23.15
N GLN A 124 -21.37 16.18 23.88
CA GLN A 124 -21.39 16.48 25.31
C GLN A 124 -20.54 15.49 26.13
N HIS A 125 -20.62 14.20 25.82
CA HIS A 125 -19.77 13.18 26.46
C HIS A 125 -18.29 13.39 26.14
N LEU A 126 -17.95 13.66 24.88
CA LEU A 126 -16.58 13.94 24.44
C LEU A 126 -15.98 15.14 25.17
N ARG A 127 -16.74 16.23 25.33
CA ARG A 127 -16.31 17.40 26.12
C ARG A 127 -16.03 17.04 27.57
N THR A 128 -16.89 16.21 28.17
CA THR A 128 -16.74 15.79 29.57
C THR A 128 -15.50 14.89 29.77
N ALA A 129 -15.19 14.06 28.77
CA ALA A 129 -14.03 13.17 28.78
C ALA A 129 -12.74 13.83 28.25
N ASN A 130 -12.81 15.07 27.78
CA ASN A 130 -11.72 15.78 27.10
C ASN A 130 -11.13 15.00 25.91
N ILE A 131 -12.01 14.33 25.15
CA ILE A 131 -11.65 13.61 23.92
C ILE A 131 -12.03 14.50 22.73
N PRO A 132 -11.11 14.80 21.79
CA PRO A 132 -11.47 15.55 20.60
C PRO A 132 -12.33 14.69 19.66
N PRO A 133 -13.33 15.25 18.96
CA PRO A 133 -14.17 14.49 18.03
C PRO A 133 -13.40 13.78 16.92
N SER A 134 -12.22 14.29 16.56
CA SER A 134 -11.29 13.69 15.58
C SER A 134 -10.67 12.37 16.03
N SER A 135 -10.69 12.06 17.34
CA SER A 135 -10.32 10.75 17.87
C SER A 135 -11.43 9.72 17.72
N VAL A 136 -12.59 10.06 17.15
CA VAL A 136 -13.70 9.13 16.92
C VAL A 136 -14.00 9.00 15.43
N CYS A 137 -14.10 7.76 14.98
CA CYS A 137 -14.52 7.39 13.65
C CYS A 137 -15.86 6.66 13.71
N PHE A 138 -16.81 7.08 12.86
CA PHE A 138 -18.06 6.37 12.67
C PHE A 138 -18.01 5.45 11.46
N GLU A 139 -18.43 4.21 11.64
CA GLU A 139 -18.53 3.21 10.59
C GLU A 139 -19.99 3.13 10.11
N PHE A 140 -20.19 3.27 8.81
CA PHE A 140 -21.48 3.06 8.18
C PHE A 140 -21.56 1.64 7.64
N SER A 141 -22.49 0.85 8.17
CA SER A 141 -22.82 -0.46 7.60
C SER A 141 -23.70 -0.32 6.36
N GLU A 142 -23.40 -1.16 5.38
CA GLU A 142 -24.08 -1.47 4.14
C GLU A 142 -25.34 -2.34 4.28
N ARG A 143 -25.60 -2.94 5.46
CA ARG A 143 -26.79 -3.78 5.72
C ARG A 143 -28.10 -3.07 5.39
N PHE A 144 -28.11 -1.74 5.42
CA PHE A 144 -29.22 -0.90 5.00
C PHE A 144 -28.73 0.12 3.96
N ASP A 145 -29.55 0.41 2.94
CA ASP A 145 -29.20 1.41 1.93
C ASP A 145 -29.21 2.82 2.54
N ASN A 146 -28.04 3.24 3.04
CA ASN A 146 -27.79 4.58 3.58
C ASN A 146 -28.21 5.69 2.61
N THR A 147 -27.98 5.48 1.31
CA THR A 147 -28.20 6.50 0.28
C THR A 147 -29.67 6.70 -0.06
N SER A 148 -30.54 5.78 0.37
CA SER A 148 -31.99 5.93 0.27
C SER A 148 -32.59 6.84 1.33
N VAL A 149 -31.84 7.15 2.40
CA VAL A 149 -32.30 7.97 3.53
C VAL A 149 -32.05 9.46 3.23
N PRO A 150 -33.10 10.29 3.09
CA PRO A 150 -32.94 11.70 2.70
C PRO A 150 -32.05 12.52 3.66
N GLU A 151 -32.06 12.19 4.95
CA GLU A 151 -31.32 12.90 5.99
C GLU A 151 -29.84 12.51 6.07
N PHE A 152 -29.40 11.47 5.35
CA PHE A 152 -28.05 10.93 5.46
C PHE A 152 -26.96 11.94 5.11
N SER A 153 -27.08 12.64 3.97
CA SER A 153 -26.12 13.67 3.55
C SER A 153 -25.99 14.81 4.56
N ALA A 154 -27.09 15.19 5.20
CA ALA A 154 -27.09 16.22 6.24
C ALA A 154 -26.36 15.74 7.52
N LEU A 155 -26.58 14.48 7.91
CA LEU A 155 -25.88 13.87 9.04
C LEU A 155 -24.37 13.76 8.79
N VAL A 156 -23.95 13.26 7.63
CA VAL A 156 -22.54 13.18 7.20
C VAL A 156 -21.90 14.57 7.29
N SER A 157 -22.55 15.60 6.75
CA SER A 157 -22.05 16.99 6.84
C SER A 157 -21.92 17.48 8.29
N LYS A 158 -22.88 17.14 9.17
CA LYS A 158 -22.85 17.52 10.60
C LYS A 158 -21.71 16.82 11.33
N LEU A 159 -21.52 15.51 11.12
CA LEU A 159 -20.43 14.72 11.69
C LEU A 159 -19.06 15.28 11.27
N ARG A 160 -18.88 15.55 9.97
CA ARG A 160 -17.67 16.17 9.42
C ARG A 160 -17.37 17.52 10.07
N LYS A 161 -18.35 18.43 10.10
CA LYS A 161 -18.18 19.76 10.70
C LYS A 161 -17.81 19.69 12.18
N ALA A 162 -18.37 18.72 12.90
CA ALA A 162 -18.05 18.46 14.29
C ALA A 162 -16.63 17.89 14.51
N GLY A 163 -15.96 17.42 13.45
CA GLY A 163 -14.58 16.93 13.48
C GLY A 163 -14.43 15.40 13.40
N PHE A 164 -15.54 14.65 13.36
CA PHE A 164 -15.52 13.19 13.31
C PHE A 164 -14.91 12.64 12.02
N LYS A 165 -14.27 11.48 12.15
CA LYS A 165 -13.84 10.64 11.03
C LYS A 165 -14.98 9.72 10.61
N LEU A 166 -14.99 9.29 9.35
CA LEU A 166 -16.01 8.46 8.75
C LEU A 166 -15.37 7.29 8.01
N ALA A 167 -15.96 6.11 8.16
CA ALA A 167 -15.54 4.88 7.51
C ALA A 167 -16.72 4.19 6.82
N ILE A 168 -16.45 3.55 5.70
CA ILE A 168 -17.36 2.60 5.07
C ILE A 168 -16.98 1.21 5.56
N ASP A 169 -17.94 0.48 6.12
CA ASP A 169 -17.73 -0.87 6.63
C ASP A 169 -18.09 -1.95 5.59
N ASP A 170 -17.56 -3.16 5.77
CA ASP A 170 -17.88 -4.36 4.99
C ASP A 170 -17.89 -4.19 3.45
N PHE A 171 -16.90 -3.46 2.91
CA PHE A 171 -16.88 -3.11 1.49
C PHE A 171 -16.83 -4.34 0.58
N GLY A 172 -17.80 -4.43 -0.35
CA GLY A 172 -17.85 -5.41 -1.43
C GLY A 172 -18.79 -6.60 -1.18
N VAL A 173 -19.55 -6.58 -0.07
CA VAL A 173 -20.56 -7.60 0.27
C VAL A 173 -21.99 -7.12 -0.07
N GLY A 174 -22.20 -5.80 -0.16
CA GLY A 174 -23.53 -5.19 -0.26
C GLY A 174 -23.80 -4.41 -1.56
N HIS A 175 -24.80 -3.51 -1.46
CA HIS A 175 -25.23 -2.63 -2.54
C HIS A 175 -25.13 -1.17 -2.09
N GLY A 176 -24.26 -0.40 -2.72
CA GLY A 176 -24.21 1.07 -2.58
C GLY A 176 -22.93 1.62 -1.94
N GLU A 177 -21.97 0.78 -1.58
CA GLU A 177 -20.70 1.19 -0.97
C GLU A 177 -19.84 2.00 -1.94
N ILE A 178 -19.82 1.60 -3.22
CA ILE A 178 -19.16 2.38 -4.28
C ILE A 178 -19.81 3.76 -4.41
N LYS A 179 -21.14 3.82 -4.35
CA LYS A 179 -21.88 5.09 -4.41
C LYS A 179 -21.54 5.96 -3.20
N LEU A 180 -21.49 5.38 -2.00
CA LEU A 180 -21.10 6.06 -0.77
C LEU A 180 -19.67 6.61 -0.86
N LEU A 181 -18.74 5.82 -1.39
CA LEU A 181 -17.35 6.20 -1.62
C LEU A 181 -17.21 7.33 -2.65
N CYS A 182 -18.06 7.36 -3.69
CA CYS A 182 -18.05 8.40 -4.71
C CYS A 182 -18.75 9.70 -4.28
N ASP A 183 -19.88 9.60 -3.59
CA ASP A 183 -20.75 10.74 -3.29
C ASP A 183 -20.33 11.47 -2.00
N HIS A 184 -19.58 10.82 -1.12
CA HIS A 184 -19.21 11.35 0.20
C HIS A 184 -17.72 11.21 0.49
N PRO A 185 -17.07 12.26 1.02
CA PRO A 185 -15.70 12.14 1.49
C PRO A 185 -15.68 11.26 2.74
N VAL A 186 -14.95 10.14 2.71
CA VAL A 186 -14.71 9.20 3.81
C VAL A 186 -13.22 9.13 4.13
N ASP A 187 -12.83 8.86 5.38
CA ASP A 187 -11.40 8.73 5.75
C ASP A 187 -10.90 7.30 5.56
N TYR A 188 -11.77 6.32 5.81
CA TYR A 188 -11.42 4.90 5.78
C TYR A 188 -12.41 4.06 4.96
N LEU A 189 -11.86 3.06 4.29
CA LEU A 189 -12.58 2.00 3.60
C LEU A 189 -12.18 0.67 4.26
N LYS A 190 -13.11 0.00 4.91
CA LYS A 190 -12.87 -1.30 5.54
C LYS A 190 -13.24 -2.40 4.55
N ILE A 191 -12.26 -3.22 4.18
CA ILE A 191 -12.41 -4.32 3.23
C ILE A 191 -12.75 -5.59 4.01
N ASP A 192 -13.91 -6.15 3.68
CA ASP A 192 -14.42 -7.34 4.34
C ASP A 192 -13.47 -8.54 4.21
N ARG A 193 -13.54 -9.41 5.23
CA ARG A 193 -12.81 -10.68 5.30
C ARG A 193 -12.98 -11.53 4.06
N HIS A 194 -14.11 -11.47 3.35
CA HIS A 194 -14.33 -12.23 2.12
C HIS A 194 -13.23 -12.00 1.07
N PHE A 195 -12.70 -10.78 0.97
CA PHE A 195 -11.62 -10.44 0.03
C PHE A 195 -10.24 -10.80 0.56
N VAL A 196 -10.07 -10.83 1.88
CA VAL A 196 -8.79 -11.09 2.56
C VAL A 196 -8.52 -12.57 2.72
N ALA A 197 -9.53 -13.36 3.07
CA ALA A 197 -9.38 -14.79 3.34
C ALA A 197 -8.80 -15.55 2.14
N ASP A 198 -7.74 -16.34 2.36
CA ASP A 198 -7.03 -17.10 1.33
C ASP A 198 -6.52 -16.26 0.12
N ILE A 199 -6.26 -14.95 0.33
CA ILE A 199 -5.79 -14.07 -0.74
C ILE A 199 -4.42 -14.51 -1.29
N ASP A 200 -3.58 -15.12 -0.46
CA ASP A 200 -2.31 -15.75 -0.83
C ASP A 200 -2.49 -16.93 -1.79
N ARG A 201 -3.71 -17.43 -2.03
CA ARG A 201 -3.97 -18.54 -2.96
C ARG A 201 -4.79 -18.16 -4.18
N SER A 202 -5.32 -16.94 -4.23
CA SER A 202 -6.26 -16.51 -5.26
C SER A 202 -5.72 -15.32 -6.06
N PRO A 203 -5.17 -15.53 -7.27
CA PRO A 203 -4.74 -14.45 -8.16
C PRO A 203 -5.82 -13.41 -8.41
N ARG A 204 -7.09 -13.84 -8.47
CA ARG A 204 -8.24 -12.95 -8.64
C ARG A 204 -8.45 -12.04 -7.43
N LYS A 205 -8.41 -12.57 -6.20
CA LYS A 205 -8.55 -11.75 -4.99
C LYS A 205 -7.40 -10.76 -4.85
N ARG A 206 -6.16 -11.18 -5.15
CA ARG A 206 -4.98 -10.30 -5.19
C ARG A 206 -5.19 -9.12 -6.12
N HIS A 207 -5.65 -9.38 -7.35
CA HIS A 207 -5.90 -8.32 -8.33
C HIS A 207 -7.01 -7.39 -7.88
N LEU A 208 -8.14 -7.92 -7.38
CA LEU A 208 -9.24 -7.12 -6.87
C LEU A 208 -8.84 -6.24 -5.69
N LEU A 209 -8.14 -6.80 -4.70
CA LEU A 209 -7.67 -6.04 -3.54
C LEU A 209 -6.77 -4.88 -3.99
N LYS A 210 -5.77 -5.16 -4.84
CA LYS A 210 -4.88 -4.13 -5.39
C LYS A 210 -5.66 -3.03 -6.13
N SER A 211 -6.66 -3.38 -6.93
CA SER A 211 -7.50 -2.40 -7.61
C SER A 211 -8.32 -1.55 -6.64
N ILE A 212 -8.93 -2.16 -5.61
CA ILE A 212 -9.71 -1.44 -4.59
C ILE A 212 -8.83 -0.48 -3.81
N VAL A 213 -7.65 -0.93 -3.38
CA VAL A 213 -6.67 -0.09 -2.67
C VAL A 213 -6.28 1.11 -3.52
N ASN A 214 -5.93 0.88 -4.79
CA ASN A 214 -5.58 1.96 -5.71
C ASN A 214 -6.73 2.97 -5.88
N ILE A 215 -7.98 2.51 -6.04
CA ILE A 215 -9.14 3.40 -6.17
C ILE A 215 -9.33 4.22 -4.89
N ALA A 216 -9.26 3.58 -3.71
CA ALA A 216 -9.39 4.26 -2.44
C ALA A 216 -8.32 5.35 -2.27
N HIS A 217 -7.06 5.03 -2.54
CA HIS A 217 -5.95 5.98 -2.47
C HIS A 217 -6.08 7.14 -3.45
N VAL A 218 -6.53 6.89 -4.69
CA VAL A 218 -6.83 7.95 -5.68
C VAL A 218 -7.91 8.90 -5.17
N LEU A 219 -8.89 8.37 -4.45
CA LEU A 219 -9.95 9.15 -3.80
C LEU A 219 -9.52 9.76 -2.44
N GLY A 220 -8.26 9.58 -2.02
CA GLY A 220 -7.74 10.06 -0.75
C GLY A 220 -8.28 9.33 0.49
N THR A 221 -8.84 8.13 0.31
CA THR A 221 -9.38 7.26 1.37
C THR A 221 -8.35 6.19 1.73
N ARG A 222 -8.13 5.96 3.02
CA ARG A 222 -7.23 4.90 3.51
C ARG A 222 -7.94 3.57 3.64
N VAL A 223 -7.22 2.47 3.51
CA VAL A 223 -7.80 1.12 3.51
C VAL A 223 -7.48 0.38 4.80
N ILE A 224 -8.50 -0.26 5.37
CA ILE A 224 -8.40 -1.19 6.48
C ILE A 224 -8.74 -2.58 5.97
N ALA A 225 -7.84 -3.55 6.03
CA ALA A 225 -8.17 -4.94 5.72
C ALA A 225 -8.61 -5.70 6.98
N GLU A 226 -9.77 -6.35 6.90
CA GLU A 226 -10.35 -7.08 8.02
C GLU A 226 -10.20 -8.59 7.94
N GLY A 227 -10.31 -9.22 9.11
CA GLY A 227 -10.35 -10.67 9.21
C GLY A 227 -9.05 -11.36 8.83
N ILE A 228 -7.90 -10.68 9.01
CA ILE A 228 -6.58 -11.31 8.82
C ILE A 228 -6.37 -12.41 9.87
N GLU A 229 -6.21 -13.65 9.43
CA GLU A 229 -6.05 -14.81 10.30
C GLU A 229 -4.69 -15.49 10.14
N THR A 230 -3.98 -15.23 9.04
CA THR A 230 -2.68 -15.83 8.75
C THR A 230 -1.61 -14.80 8.41
N GLU A 231 -0.34 -15.20 8.57
CA GLU A 231 0.82 -14.41 8.17
C GLU A 231 0.85 -14.15 6.66
N ALA A 232 0.45 -15.15 5.84
CA ALA A 232 0.43 -15.02 4.39
C ALA A 232 -0.59 -13.97 3.91
N GLU A 233 -1.77 -13.92 4.52
CA GLU A 233 -2.78 -12.88 4.27
C GLU A 233 -2.26 -11.50 4.65
N PHE A 234 -1.60 -11.37 5.82
CA PHE A 234 -0.99 -10.12 6.25
C PHE A 234 0.06 -9.62 5.26
N ILE A 235 0.98 -10.49 4.83
CA ILE A 235 2.02 -10.15 3.86
C ILE A 235 1.39 -9.68 2.56
N ALA A 236 0.39 -10.40 2.04
CA ALA A 236 -0.31 -10.04 0.81
C ALA A 236 -1.02 -8.67 0.92
N CYS A 237 -1.79 -8.42 1.99
CA CYS A 237 -2.46 -7.14 2.22
C CYS A 237 -1.45 -5.98 2.26
N ARG A 238 -0.34 -6.16 2.99
CA ARG A 238 0.73 -5.17 3.08
C ARG A 238 1.39 -4.90 1.71
N GLU A 239 1.70 -5.95 0.95
CA GLU A 239 2.29 -5.83 -0.39
C GLU A 239 1.40 -5.10 -1.40
N TYR A 240 0.08 -5.17 -1.22
CA TYR A 240 -0.87 -4.47 -2.09
C TYR A 240 -1.26 -3.08 -1.60
N GLY A 241 -0.55 -2.54 -0.59
CA GLY A 241 -0.70 -1.16 -0.15
C GLY A 241 -1.82 -0.93 0.85
N VAL A 242 -2.31 -1.96 1.55
CA VAL A 242 -3.25 -1.77 2.65
C VAL A 242 -2.59 -0.97 3.78
N ASP A 243 -3.22 0.11 4.21
CA ASP A 243 -2.67 1.03 5.23
C ASP A 243 -2.77 0.46 6.65
N LEU A 244 -3.94 -0.09 6.98
CA LEU A 244 -4.30 -0.56 8.31
C LEU A 244 -4.84 -2.00 8.26
N VAL A 245 -4.60 -2.76 9.33
CA VAL A 245 -5.02 -4.15 9.41
C VAL A 245 -5.72 -4.47 10.74
N GLN A 246 -6.71 -5.36 10.65
CA GLN A 246 -7.42 -5.92 11.78
C GLN A 246 -7.67 -7.41 11.55
N GLY A 247 -7.57 -8.22 12.61
CA GLY A 247 -7.80 -9.65 12.53
C GLY A 247 -7.23 -10.42 13.69
N TRP A 248 -7.56 -11.71 13.77
CA TRP A 248 -7.12 -12.58 14.87
C TRP A 248 -5.64 -12.89 14.85
N PHE A 249 -5.00 -12.80 13.68
CA PHE A 249 -3.54 -12.87 13.57
C PHE A 249 -2.86 -11.77 14.39
N ILE A 250 -3.47 -10.58 14.42
CA ILE A 250 -2.98 -9.42 15.18
C ILE A 250 -3.41 -9.53 16.65
N SER A 251 -4.73 -9.48 16.90
CA SER A 251 -5.31 -9.59 18.24
C SER A 251 -6.82 -9.80 18.17
N ARG A 252 -7.36 -10.58 19.11
CA ARG A 252 -8.80 -10.76 19.29
C ARG A 252 -9.42 -9.59 20.06
N PRO A 253 -10.72 -9.30 19.88
CA PRO A 253 -11.43 -8.33 20.71
C PRO A 253 -11.35 -8.70 22.19
N THR A 254 -11.06 -7.73 23.06
CA THR A 254 -10.99 -7.95 24.51
C THR A 254 -11.74 -6.90 25.33
N THR A 255 -12.41 -7.34 26.39
CA THR A 255 -13.01 -6.43 27.38
C THR A 255 -11.98 -5.91 28.39
N HIS A 256 -10.81 -6.53 28.51
CA HIS A 256 -9.77 -6.14 29.46
C HIS A 256 -8.75 -5.18 28.83
N VAL A 257 -8.67 -3.95 29.37
CA VAL A 257 -7.72 -2.93 28.90
C VAL A 257 -6.27 -3.37 29.05
N SER A 258 -5.95 -4.18 30.05
CA SER A 258 -4.59 -4.68 30.31
C SER A 258 -4.05 -5.61 29.23
N GLU A 259 -4.91 -6.18 28.38
CA GLU A 259 -4.52 -7.06 27.27
C GLU A 259 -4.21 -6.28 25.98
N LEU A 260 -4.49 -4.97 25.96
CA LEU A 260 -4.23 -4.12 24.80
C LEU A 260 -2.74 -3.73 24.76
N ALA A 261 -2.02 -4.27 23.78
CA ALA A 261 -0.64 -3.89 23.49
C ALA A 261 -0.59 -2.60 22.65
N PRO A 262 0.44 -1.75 22.80
CA PRO A 262 0.60 -0.54 21.99
C PRO A 262 1.21 -0.83 20.59
N CYS A 263 1.84 -1.98 20.40
CA CYS A 263 2.40 -2.42 19.13
C CYS A 263 2.55 -3.96 19.08
N PHE A 264 2.74 -4.48 17.88
CA PHE A 264 2.85 -5.90 17.58
C PHE A 264 4.17 -6.20 16.83
N PRO A 265 5.26 -6.54 17.56
CA PRO A 265 6.59 -6.70 16.97
C PRO A 265 6.69 -7.78 15.89
N HIS A 266 5.89 -8.84 15.98
CA HIS A 266 5.86 -9.91 14.99
C HIS A 266 5.47 -9.42 13.59
N LEU A 267 4.77 -8.28 13.47
CA LEU A 267 4.47 -7.65 12.18
C LEU A 267 5.67 -6.87 11.60
N GLN A 268 6.59 -6.40 12.45
CA GLN A 268 7.80 -5.66 12.06
C GLN A 268 8.93 -6.58 11.58
N GLU A 269 9.09 -7.75 12.21
CA GLU A 269 10.21 -8.65 11.91
C GLU A 269 10.13 -9.26 10.51
N LEU A 270 8.91 -9.36 9.97
CA LEU A 270 8.61 -9.76 8.59
C LEU A 270 9.11 -8.79 7.51
N ASP A 271 9.79 -7.71 7.90
CA ASP A 271 10.22 -6.62 7.03
C ASP A 271 11.75 -6.42 6.97
N LYS A 272 12.51 -7.10 7.86
CA LYS A 272 13.98 -6.95 7.91
C LYS A 272 14.69 -7.44 6.63
N SER A 273 14.06 -8.30 5.84
CA SER A 273 14.63 -8.78 4.57
C SER A 273 14.43 -7.79 3.40
N LYS A 274 13.40 -6.93 3.43
CA LYS A 274 13.08 -5.96 2.35
C LYS A 274 13.50 -4.52 2.65
N ARG A 275 13.50 -4.07 3.92
CA ARG A 275 13.86 -2.69 4.32
C ARG A 275 15.31 -2.24 4.08
N ASN A 276 16.22 -3.16 3.75
CA ASN A 276 17.64 -2.80 3.57
C ASN A 276 17.95 -2.05 2.27
N ASN A 277 16.97 -1.82 1.39
CA ASN A 277 17.09 -0.90 0.27
C ASN A 277 15.97 0.14 0.34
N GLN A 278 16.27 1.37 0.79
CA GLN A 278 15.40 2.52 0.51
C GLN A 278 15.16 2.57 -1.00
N SER A 279 13.89 2.64 -1.41
CA SER A 279 13.56 2.75 -2.82
C SER A 279 14.16 4.04 -3.38
N LEU A 280 14.54 4.04 -4.66
CA LEU A 280 15.04 5.25 -5.31
C LEU A 280 14.01 6.38 -5.20
N ASP A 281 12.72 6.04 -5.28
CA ASP A 281 11.60 6.96 -5.14
C ASP A 281 11.58 7.60 -3.76
N GLU A 282 11.66 6.83 -2.67
CA GLU A 282 11.67 7.38 -1.30
C GLU A 282 12.82 8.40 -1.12
N ILE A 283 14.01 8.07 -1.61
CA ILE A 283 15.18 8.96 -1.53
C ILE A 283 14.94 10.26 -2.29
N LEU A 284 14.38 10.17 -3.50
CA LEU A 284 14.14 11.33 -4.36
C LEU A 284 12.99 12.20 -3.81
N ILE A 285 11.90 11.57 -3.34
CA ILE A 285 10.76 12.25 -2.71
C ILE A 285 11.23 12.99 -1.46
N ARG A 286 11.97 12.34 -0.55
CA ARG A 286 12.48 12.94 0.69
C ARG A 286 13.30 14.22 0.45
N LYS A 287 14.02 14.30 -0.67
CA LYS A 287 14.79 15.51 -1.04
C LYS A 287 13.92 16.70 -1.45
N GLN A 288 12.71 16.45 -1.90
CA GLN A 288 11.78 17.48 -2.39
C GLN A 288 10.69 17.83 -1.37
N ILE A 289 10.70 17.20 -0.18
CA ILE A 289 9.74 17.50 0.88
C ILE A 289 9.97 18.91 1.41
N GLU A 290 8.91 19.69 1.43
CA GLU A 290 8.85 20.97 2.12
C GLU A 290 8.15 20.78 3.47
N LEU A 291 8.87 21.06 4.56
CA LEU A 291 8.30 21.01 5.90
C LEU A 291 7.67 22.36 6.24
N LEU A 292 6.34 22.42 6.14
CA LEU A 292 5.58 23.61 6.51
C LEU A 292 5.19 23.57 8.00
N PRO A 293 5.09 24.74 8.67
CA PRO A 293 4.41 24.84 9.94
C PRO A 293 2.98 24.30 9.84
N ALA A 294 2.52 23.59 10.85
CA ALA A 294 1.18 23.02 10.86
C ALA A 294 0.26 23.73 11.86
N VAL A 295 -1.02 23.73 11.53
CA VAL A 295 -2.12 24.21 12.38
C VAL A 295 -2.76 22.99 13.04
N TYR A 296 -2.99 23.03 14.34
CA TYR A 296 -3.74 21.99 15.03
C TYR A 296 -5.24 22.30 15.05
N GLU A 297 -6.10 21.30 14.97
CA GLU A 297 -7.57 21.47 14.92
C GLU A 297 -8.16 22.23 16.12
N ASN A 298 -7.45 22.22 17.25
CA ASN A 298 -7.79 22.84 18.51
C ASN A 298 -7.04 24.16 18.75
N ASP A 299 -6.29 24.64 17.76
CA ASP A 299 -5.75 25.99 17.75
C ASP A 299 -6.88 27.04 17.63
N SER A 300 -6.59 28.28 18.01
CA SER A 300 -7.52 29.39 17.79
C SER A 300 -7.37 29.95 16.39
N ILE A 301 -8.46 30.44 15.80
CA ILE A 301 -8.43 31.12 14.50
C ILE A 301 -7.44 32.31 14.52
N ASP A 302 -7.32 33.02 15.65
CA ASP A 302 -6.34 34.10 15.81
C ASP A 302 -4.89 33.63 15.59
N SER A 303 -4.54 32.45 16.08
CA SER A 303 -3.21 31.87 15.86
C SER A 303 -2.96 31.54 14.38
N VAL A 304 -3.99 31.07 13.67
CA VAL A 304 -3.95 30.80 12.23
C VAL A 304 -3.75 32.10 11.45
N PHE A 305 -4.45 33.17 11.80
CA PHE A 305 -4.23 34.49 11.19
C PHE A 305 -2.82 35.00 11.40
N GLU A 306 -2.27 34.87 12.62
CA GLU A 306 -0.88 35.24 12.89
C GLU A 306 0.11 34.37 12.10
N LEU A 307 -0.19 33.09 11.90
CA LEU A 307 0.62 32.18 11.10
C LEU A 307 0.69 32.64 9.63
N PHE A 308 -0.45 32.95 9.00
CA PHE A 308 -0.47 33.51 7.64
C PHE A 308 0.22 34.88 7.57
N ARG A 309 0.02 35.74 8.56
CA ARG A 309 0.66 37.07 8.62
C ARG A 309 2.18 36.97 8.65
N ARG A 310 2.74 35.99 9.37
CA ARG A 310 4.18 35.74 9.45
C ARG A 310 4.74 35.12 8.16
N ASN A 311 3.89 34.51 7.34
CA ASN A 311 4.26 33.76 6.15
C ASN A 311 3.47 34.24 4.92
N PRO A 312 3.66 35.49 4.46
CA PRO A 312 2.79 36.11 3.43
C PRO A 312 2.91 35.50 2.03
N ARG A 313 3.91 34.64 1.79
CA ARG A 313 4.06 33.91 0.52
C ARG A 313 3.34 32.56 0.52
N GLN A 314 2.88 32.11 1.68
CA GLN A 314 2.27 30.80 1.84
C GLN A 314 0.76 30.90 1.65
N ALA A 315 0.22 30.12 0.71
CA ALA A 315 -1.20 30.14 0.38
C ALA A 315 -2.05 29.23 1.29
N PHE A 316 -1.43 28.22 1.90
CA PHE A 316 -2.09 27.24 2.75
C PHE A 316 -1.16 26.67 3.83
N PHE A 317 -1.74 26.11 4.89
CA PHE A 317 -1.01 25.32 5.87
C PHE A 317 -1.67 23.95 6.09
N PRO A 318 -0.88 22.90 6.36
CA PRO A 318 -1.44 21.61 6.76
C PRO A 318 -2.15 21.73 8.11
N VAL A 319 -3.30 21.09 8.22
CA VAL A 319 -4.06 20.98 9.46
C VAL A 319 -3.91 19.58 10.03
N LEU A 320 -3.50 19.48 11.28
CA LEU A 320 -3.28 18.22 11.99
C LEU A 320 -4.31 18.05 13.10
N ASN A 321 -4.61 16.79 13.41
CA ASN A 321 -5.34 16.47 14.64
C ASN A 321 -4.39 16.38 15.85
N ALA A 322 -4.95 16.09 17.02
CA ALA A 322 -4.19 15.85 18.25
C ALA A 322 -3.09 14.78 18.13
N ASN A 323 -3.21 13.84 17.18
CA ASN A 323 -2.27 12.74 16.95
C ASN A 323 -1.14 13.11 15.96
N SER A 324 -1.07 14.36 15.51
CA SER A 324 -0.21 14.81 14.39
C SER A 324 -0.52 14.11 13.06
N GLU A 325 -1.71 13.54 12.90
CA GLU A 325 -2.19 13.03 11.61
C GLU A 325 -2.75 14.21 10.80
N PRO A 326 -2.42 14.30 9.51
CA PRO A 326 -3.00 15.33 8.67
C PRO A 326 -4.49 15.09 8.42
N ARG A 327 -5.25 16.19 8.45
CA ARG A 327 -6.69 16.26 8.16
C ARG A 327 -6.97 16.91 6.80
N GLY A 328 -5.99 17.61 6.26
CA GLY A 328 -6.11 18.40 5.05
C GLY A 328 -5.32 19.69 5.17
N ILE A 329 -5.77 20.73 4.48
CA ILE A 329 -5.13 22.04 4.47
C ILE A 329 -6.13 23.14 4.82
N ILE A 330 -5.64 24.25 5.33
CA ILE A 330 -6.40 25.49 5.46
C ILE A 330 -5.83 26.51 4.50
N HIS A 331 -6.68 27.07 3.63
CA HIS A 331 -6.28 28.11 2.70
C HIS A 331 -6.50 29.52 3.27
N GLU A 332 -5.60 30.44 2.92
CA GLU A 332 -5.70 31.85 3.31
C GLU A 332 -6.99 32.50 2.79
N HIS A 333 -7.47 32.10 1.61
CA HIS A 333 -8.60 32.76 0.95
C HIS A 333 -9.94 32.53 1.67
N HIS A 334 -10.17 31.38 2.32
CA HIS A 334 -11.36 31.18 3.16
C HIS A 334 -11.39 32.12 4.34
N LEU A 335 -10.22 32.41 4.91
CA LEU A 335 -10.10 33.29 6.05
C LEU A 335 -10.28 34.76 5.64
N LYS A 336 -9.83 35.13 4.43
CA LYS A 336 -9.97 36.49 3.88
C LYS A 336 -11.41 36.95 3.81
N GLU A 337 -12.35 36.09 3.40
CA GLU A 337 -13.78 36.46 3.33
C GLU A 337 -14.33 36.99 4.66
N TYR A 338 -13.85 36.48 5.78
CA TYR A 338 -14.25 36.94 7.12
C TYR A 338 -13.45 38.15 7.61
N ILE A 339 -12.22 38.35 7.14
CA ILE A 339 -11.44 39.56 7.48
C ILE A 339 -12.08 40.80 6.85
N TYR A 340 -12.55 40.69 5.61
CA TYR A 340 -13.06 41.85 4.85
C TYR A 340 -14.52 42.23 5.17
N GLN A 341 -15.25 41.40 5.92
CA GLN A 341 -16.59 41.76 6.38
C GLN A 341 -16.55 42.64 7.64
N PRO A 342 -17.43 43.67 7.74
CA PRO A 342 -17.60 44.43 8.97
C PRO A 342 -17.90 43.50 10.14
N PHE A 343 -17.16 43.62 11.24
CA PHE A 343 -17.26 42.77 12.44
C PHE A 343 -16.91 41.28 12.23
N GLY A 344 -16.39 40.85 11.07
CA GLY A 344 -16.12 39.42 10.80
C GLY A 344 -15.04 38.81 11.71
N ARG A 345 -14.00 39.57 12.04
CA ARG A 345 -13.01 39.18 13.08
C ARG A 345 -13.64 39.05 14.47
N ASP A 346 -14.60 39.91 14.81
CA ASP A 346 -15.28 39.88 16.12
C ASP A 346 -16.33 38.76 16.18
N LEU A 347 -16.93 38.39 15.04
CA LEU A 347 -17.83 37.24 14.88
C LEU A 347 -17.09 35.92 15.07
N LEU A 348 -15.91 35.76 14.47
CA LEU A 348 -15.07 34.56 14.64
C LEU A 348 -14.54 34.43 16.08
N LYS A 349 -14.49 35.52 16.85
CA LYS A 349 -14.10 35.55 18.28
C LYS A 349 -15.27 35.32 19.24
N ASN A 350 -16.50 35.34 18.76
CA ASN A 350 -17.66 35.19 19.62
C ASN A 350 -17.84 33.71 19.94
N LYS A 351 -17.76 33.31 21.23
CA LYS A 351 -17.95 31.91 21.68
C LYS A 351 -19.24 31.24 21.21
N MET A 352 -20.25 32.02 20.80
CA MET A 352 -21.51 31.52 20.23
C MET A 352 -21.41 31.16 18.73
N TYR A 353 -20.43 31.74 18.02
CA TYR A 353 -20.19 31.60 16.57
C TYR A 353 -18.77 31.13 16.23
N GLU A 354 -17.96 30.80 17.25
CA GLU A 354 -16.59 30.31 17.11
C GLU A 354 -16.65 29.00 16.30
N ARG A 355 -16.31 29.11 15.02
CA ARG A 355 -16.18 27.95 14.14
C ARG A 355 -14.86 27.29 14.49
N SER A 356 -14.86 25.99 14.74
CA SER A 356 -13.63 25.23 14.90
C SER A 356 -12.81 25.28 13.61
N ILE A 357 -11.49 25.06 13.71
CA ILE A 357 -10.61 25.02 12.54
C ILE A 357 -11.10 23.97 11.54
N SER A 358 -11.66 22.86 12.01
CA SER A 358 -12.29 21.81 11.18
C SER A 358 -13.30 22.33 10.16
N HIS A 359 -13.93 23.48 10.40
CA HIS A 359 -14.88 24.09 9.47
C HIS A 359 -14.20 24.65 8.19
N PHE A 360 -12.92 25.01 8.28
CA PHE A 360 -12.14 25.64 7.21
C PHE A 360 -11.14 24.68 6.57
N VAL A 361 -11.15 23.41 6.96
CA VAL A 361 -10.26 22.39 6.41
C VAL A 361 -10.80 21.95 5.06
N GLU A 362 -9.97 22.10 4.04
CA GLU A 362 -10.15 21.49 2.73
C GLU A 362 -9.39 20.17 2.65
N MET A 363 -9.94 19.21 1.91
CA MET A 363 -9.26 17.94 1.70
C MET A 363 -8.02 18.15 0.83
N ALA A 364 -6.91 17.56 1.26
CA ALA A 364 -5.71 17.40 0.45
C ALA A 364 -5.36 15.91 0.42
N PRO A 365 -4.79 15.41 -0.68
CA PRO A 365 -4.35 14.03 -0.76
C PRO A 365 -3.27 13.79 0.29
N ILE A 366 -3.46 12.74 1.09
CA ILE A 366 -2.53 12.32 2.14
C ILE A 366 -1.98 10.96 1.75
N VAL A 367 -0.67 10.84 1.64
CA VAL A 367 -0.02 9.62 1.17
C VAL A 367 1.21 9.27 2.03
N GLY A 368 1.55 7.98 2.11
CA GLY A 368 2.77 7.49 2.77
C GLY A 368 4.05 7.85 1.99
N LEU A 369 5.16 7.97 2.69
CA LEU A 369 6.49 8.20 2.09
C LEU A 369 7.05 7.01 1.31
N ASP A 370 6.48 5.83 1.55
CA ASP A 370 6.79 4.56 0.92
C ASP A 370 6.10 4.36 -0.44
N SER A 371 5.19 5.26 -0.83
CA SER A 371 4.47 5.21 -2.10
C SER A 371 5.35 5.58 -3.30
N ASP A 372 5.04 5.03 -4.48
CA ASP A 372 5.80 5.29 -5.70
C ASP A 372 5.48 6.66 -6.33
N ALA A 373 6.47 7.24 -7.01
CA ALA A 373 6.36 8.61 -7.53
C ALA A 373 5.27 8.77 -8.60
N GLU A 374 5.02 7.72 -9.40
CA GLU A 374 3.98 7.68 -10.42
C GLU A 374 2.57 7.66 -9.79
N GLN A 375 2.37 6.89 -8.72
CA GLN A 375 1.16 6.84 -7.93
C GLN A 375 0.90 8.19 -7.26
N LEU A 376 1.91 8.83 -6.66
CA LEU A 376 1.78 10.18 -6.11
C LEU A 376 1.29 11.19 -7.16
N MET A 377 1.81 11.10 -8.39
CA MET A 377 1.36 11.95 -9.50
C MET A 377 -0.06 11.63 -9.95
N ALA A 378 -0.45 10.35 -10.00
CA ALA A 378 -1.81 9.95 -10.35
C ALA A 378 -2.82 10.43 -9.30
N ILE A 379 -2.51 10.32 -8.01
CA ILE A 379 -3.35 10.84 -6.92
C ILE A 379 -3.49 12.37 -7.07
N PHE A 380 -2.38 13.07 -7.27
CA PHE A 380 -2.39 14.53 -7.43
C PHE A 380 -3.21 14.97 -8.65
N ALA A 381 -3.06 14.29 -9.80
CA ALA A 381 -3.75 14.66 -11.04
C ALA A 381 -5.27 14.45 -10.99
N ASN A 382 -5.75 13.52 -10.16
CA ASN A 382 -7.17 13.21 -10.04
C ASN A 382 -7.89 14.02 -8.96
N MET A 383 -7.16 14.69 -8.06
CA MET A 383 -7.75 15.58 -7.06
C MET A 383 -7.83 17.02 -7.58
N GLU A 384 -9.02 17.41 -8.07
CA GLU A 384 -9.29 18.78 -8.49
C GLU A 384 -9.08 19.78 -7.33
N GLY A 385 -8.42 20.89 -7.63
CA GLY A 385 -8.24 22.01 -6.69
C GLY A 385 -7.14 21.83 -5.65
N SER A 386 -6.46 20.67 -5.58
CA SER A 386 -5.42 20.48 -4.58
C SER A 386 -4.10 21.15 -4.97
N ASN A 387 -3.57 22.00 -4.08
CA ASN A 387 -2.30 22.71 -4.30
C ASN A 387 -1.06 21.92 -3.85
N CYS A 388 -1.25 20.84 -3.08
CA CYS A 388 -0.16 20.04 -2.54
C CYS A 388 -0.60 18.62 -2.23
N LEU A 389 0.39 17.76 -2.07
CA LEU A 389 0.22 16.43 -1.53
C LEU A 389 0.86 16.41 -0.13
N ILE A 390 0.11 15.96 0.87
CA ILE A 390 0.61 15.82 2.23
C ILE A 390 1.26 14.45 2.37
N LEU A 391 2.51 14.42 2.80
CA LEU A 391 3.24 13.18 3.02
C LEU A 391 3.24 12.80 4.49
N THR A 392 3.16 11.50 4.72
CA THR A 392 3.15 10.92 6.06
C THR A 392 4.24 9.88 6.24
N ASP A 393 4.87 9.91 7.41
CA ASP A 393 5.78 8.88 7.88
C ASP A 393 5.11 8.23 9.10
N ASN A 394 4.71 6.98 8.96
CA ASN A 394 3.91 6.25 9.95
C ASN A 394 2.64 7.03 10.34
N MET A 395 1.87 7.45 9.32
CA MET A 395 0.60 8.19 9.41
C MET A 395 0.68 9.60 10.01
N ARG A 396 1.86 10.03 10.44
CA ARG A 396 2.11 11.37 10.98
C ARG A 396 2.66 12.29 9.92
N TYR A 397 2.33 13.57 10.02
CA TYR A 397 2.78 14.58 9.08
C TYR A 397 4.32 14.61 8.97
N ALA A 398 4.82 14.38 7.75
CA ALA A 398 6.24 14.44 7.41
C ALA A 398 6.59 15.68 6.58
N GLY A 399 5.62 16.22 5.85
CA GLY A 399 5.79 17.41 5.02
C GLY A 399 4.77 17.50 3.90
N VAL A 400 4.97 18.43 2.98
CA VAL A 400 4.19 18.54 1.75
C VAL A 400 5.08 18.49 0.52
N VAL A 401 4.51 18.08 -0.60
CA VAL A 401 5.16 18.13 -1.92
C VAL A 401 4.21 18.75 -2.93
N SER A 402 4.75 19.57 -3.83
CA SER A 402 4.00 20.18 -4.93
C SER A 402 4.11 19.38 -6.23
N ALA A 403 3.16 19.56 -7.15
CA ALA A 403 3.21 18.94 -8.48
C ALA A 403 4.54 19.18 -9.20
N ALA A 404 5.05 20.41 -9.15
CA ALA A 404 6.32 20.77 -9.77
C ALA A 404 7.51 19.99 -9.18
N SER A 405 7.43 19.64 -7.89
CA SER A 405 8.44 18.87 -7.20
C SER A 405 8.35 17.39 -7.56
N LEU A 406 7.14 16.82 -7.68
CA LEU A 406 6.95 15.45 -8.19
C LEU A 406 7.45 15.28 -9.63
N ILE A 407 7.23 16.28 -10.50
CA ILE A 407 7.79 16.28 -11.87
C ILE A 407 9.32 16.21 -11.83
N LYS A 408 9.98 16.93 -10.90
CA LYS A 408 11.43 16.82 -10.71
C LYS A 408 11.85 15.43 -10.23
N VAL A 409 11.12 14.84 -9.30
CA VAL A 409 11.36 13.46 -8.83
C VAL A 409 11.33 12.49 -10.00
N ILE A 410 10.27 12.53 -10.82
CA ILE A 410 10.13 11.63 -11.97
C ILE A 410 11.23 11.86 -13.00
N ASN A 411 11.56 13.12 -13.32
CA ASN A 411 12.65 13.40 -14.25
C ASN A 411 14.01 12.91 -13.73
N GLU A 412 14.31 13.12 -12.43
CA GLU A 412 15.53 12.60 -11.80
C GLU A 412 15.55 11.07 -11.79
N LYS A 413 14.42 10.42 -11.53
CA LYS A 413 14.25 8.96 -11.63
C LYS A 413 14.55 8.47 -13.03
N GLN A 414 13.89 9.05 -14.05
CA GLN A 414 14.10 8.70 -15.46
C GLN A 414 15.55 8.91 -15.89
N LEU A 415 16.19 10.02 -15.48
CA LEU A 415 17.59 10.28 -15.77
C LEU A 415 18.51 9.23 -15.15
N LYS A 416 18.28 8.83 -13.90
CA LYS A 416 19.06 7.78 -13.25
C LYS A 416 18.84 6.42 -13.92
N THR A 417 17.60 6.08 -14.26
CA THR A 417 17.29 4.84 -14.98
C THR A 417 17.95 4.84 -16.36
N ALA A 418 17.94 5.95 -17.09
CA ALA A 418 18.59 6.09 -18.39
C ALA A 418 20.13 6.03 -18.29
N GLN A 419 20.73 6.58 -17.23
CA GLN A 419 22.17 6.44 -16.96
C GLN A 419 22.57 5.00 -16.67
N ASP A 420 21.65 4.22 -16.09
CA ASP A 420 21.86 2.80 -15.79
C ASP A 420 21.51 1.88 -16.98
N GLN A 421 21.10 2.42 -18.15
CA GLN A 421 20.84 1.67 -19.38
C GLN A 421 22.00 1.78 -20.37
N ASN A 422 22.18 0.74 -21.19
CA ASN A 422 23.10 0.77 -22.31
C ASN A 422 22.54 1.64 -23.44
N PRO A 423 23.27 2.67 -23.92
CA PRO A 423 22.74 3.68 -24.85
C PRO A 423 22.41 3.14 -26.24
N LEU A 424 23.05 2.03 -26.66
CA LEU A 424 22.83 1.44 -27.97
C LEU A 424 21.61 0.53 -27.99
N THR A 425 21.44 -0.26 -26.94
CA THR A 425 20.39 -1.31 -26.90
C THR A 425 19.16 -0.91 -26.10
N GLY A 426 19.27 0.08 -25.20
CA GLY A 426 18.25 0.44 -24.22
C GLY A 426 18.03 -0.63 -23.13
N LEU A 427 18.89 -1.66 -23.06
CA LEU A 427 18.81 -2.69 -22.03
C LEU A 427 19.46 -2.21 -20.73
N PRO A 428 18.96 -2.64 -19.55
CA PRO A 428 19.59 -2.41 -18.26
C PRO A 428 21.09 -2.79 -18.22
N GLY A 429 21.91 -1.97 -17.57
CA GLY A 429 23.36 -2.17 -17.46
C GLY A 429 23.79 -2.89 -16.17
N ASN A 430 25.10 -2.82 -15.88
CA ASN A 430 25.76 -3.59 -14.81
C ASN A 430 25.19 -3.40 -13.40
N ARG A 431 24.63 -2.23 -13.09
CA ARG A 431 24.00 -2.00 -11.79
C ARG A 431 22.72 -2.81 -11.65
N ALA A 432 21.81 -2.69 -12.61
CA ALA A 432 20.53 -3.40 -12.62
C ALA A 432 20.71 -4.93 -12.70
N ILE A 433 21.71 -5.42 -13.46
CA ILE A 433 22.06 -6.84 -13.49
C ILE A 433 22.44 -7.35 -12.09
N ARG A 434 23.28 -6.62 -11.36
CA ARG A 434 23.68 -7.01 -9.99
C ARG A 434 22.52 -6.96 -9.00
N ASP A 435 21.64 -5.97 -9.12
CA ASP A 435 20.46 -5.85 -8.27
C ASP A 435 19.48 -7.02 -8.52
N PHE A 436 19.26 -7.38 -9.78
CA PHE A 436 18.47 -8.57 -10.15
C PHE A 436 19.08 -9.85 -9.59
N MET A 437 20.38 -10.11 -9.82
CA MET A 437 21.07 -11.28 -9.28
C MET A 437 20.99 -11.36 -7.75
N ARG A 438 21.06 -10.20 -7.07
CA ARG A 438 20.93 -10.14 -5.60
C ARG A 438 19.54 -10.55 -5.16
N GLN A 439 18.52 -10.01 -5.81
CA GLN A 439 17.13 -10.25 -5.46
C GLN A 439 16.77 -11.71 -5.72
N SER A 440 17.05 -12.22 -6.92
CA SER A 440 16.79 -13.61 -7.29
C SER A 440 17.67 -14.60 -6.51
N GLY A 441 18.90 -14.24 -6.16
CA GLY A 441 19.77 -15.08 -5.33
C GLY A 441 19.23 -15.28 -3.91
N ARG A 442 18.50 -14.30 -3.38
CA ARG A 442 17.88 -14.35 -2.05
C ARG A 442 16.52 -15.07 -2.03
N ASP A 443 15.88 -15.19 -3.18
CA ASP A 443 14.59 -15.83 -3.37
C ASP A 443 14.80 -17.29 -3.80
N GLY A 444 14.65 -18.23 -2.87
CA GLY A 444 14.95 -19.65 -3.08
C GLY A 444 13.76 -20.50 -3.53
N ASP A 445 12.60 -19.89 -3.78
CA ASP A 445 11.34 -20.64 -3.92
C ASP A 445 11.21 -21.37 -5.27
N GLU A 446 11.97 -20.95 -6.28
CA GLU A 446 11.93 -21.52 -7.63
C GLU A 446 13.36 -21.73 -8.18
N VAL A 447 13.47 -22.55 -9.24
CA VAL A 447 14.71 -22.68 -10.01
C VAL A 447 14.99 -21.37 -10.74
N ARG A 448 16.25 -20.92 -10.73
CA ARG A 448 16.67 -19.66 -11.36
C ARG A 448 17.85 -19.91 -12.29
N HIS A 449 17.87 -19.23 -13.43
CA HIS A 449 18.92 -19.34 -14.43
C HIS A 449 19.51 -17.97 -14.73
N PHE A 450 20.84 -17.89 -14.70
CA PHE A 450 21.61 -16.72 -15.09
C PHE A 450 22.43 -17.05 -16.33
N CYS A 451 22.03 -16.50 -17.47
CA CYS A 451 22.66 -16.75 -18.76
C CYS A 451 23.53 -15.55 -19.14
N TYR A 452 24.81 -15.82 -19.41
CA TYR A 452 25.76 -14.84 -19.90
C TYR A 452 26.04 -15.13 -21.36
N CYS A 453 25.72 -14.16 -22.22
CA CYS A 453 25.83 -14.30 -23.66
C CYS A 453 26.97 -13.41 -24.16
N ASP A 454 27.75 -13.90 -25.11
CA ASP A 454 28.88 -13.18 -25.68
C ASP A 454 29.09 -13.55 -27.14
N PHE A 455 29.56 -12.60 -27.95
CA PHE A 455 29.82 -12.86 -29.36
C PHE A 455 31.23 -13.42 -29.57
N ASP A 456 31.32 -14.46 -30.38
CA ASP A 456 32.58 -15.00 -30.85
C ASP A 456 33.09 -14.23 -32.05
N ASN A 457 34.40 -13.97 -32.08
CA ASN A 457 35.07 -13.26 -33.18
C ASN A 457 34.51 -11.85 -33.47
N PHE A 458 33.91 -11.19 -32.47
CA PHE A 458 33.33 -9.84 -32.62
C PHE A 458 34.38 -8.77 -32.98
N LYS A 459 35.56 -8.82 -32.37
CA LYS A 459 36.66 -7.90 -32.69
C LYS A 459 37.15 -8.06 -34.14
N PRO A 460 37.52 -9.26 -34.63
CA PRO A 460 37.82 -9.47 -36.05
C PRO A 460 36.72 -8.96 -37.00
N PHE A 461 35.45 -9.13 -36.64
CA PHE A 461 34.33 -8.57 -37.41
C PHE A 461 34.36 -7.04 -37.46
N ASN A 462 34.51 -6.37 -36.31
CA ASN A 462 34.62 -4.91 -36.25
C ASN A 462 35.83 -4.36 -37.00
N ASP A 463 36.96 -5.08 -36.95
CA ASP A 463 38.17 -4.68 -37.67
C ASP A 463 37.97 -4.76 -39.20
N ALA A 464 37.16 -5.71 -39.68
CA ALA A 464 36.87 -5.91 -41.11
C ALA A 464 35.74 -5.01 -41.64
N TYR A 465 34.69 -4.80 -40.86
CA TYR A 465 33.43 -4.18 -41.31
C TYR A 465 33.11 -2.83 -40.64
N GLY A 466 33.88 -2.46 -39.61
CA GLY A 466 33.71 -1.23 -38.85
C GLY A 466 32.65 -1.33 -37.75
N PHE A 467 32.78 -0.45 -36.75
CA PHE A 467 31.94 -0.43 -35.55
C PHE A 467 30.45 -0.18 -35.83
N HIS A 468 30.09 0.48 -36.94
CA HIS A 468 28.69 0.70 -37.28
C HIS A 468 27.93 -0.60 -37.58
N LEU A 469 28.58 -1.57 -38.22
CA LEU A 469 27.99 -2.90 -38.45
C LEU A 469 28.07 -3.76 -37.18
N GLY A 470 29.09 -3.57 -36.34
CA GLY A 470 29.14 -4.14 -34.99
C GLY A 470 27.96 -3.71 -34.12
N ASP A 471 27.67 -2.42 -34.10
CA ASP A 471 26.53 -1.84 -33.37
C ASP A 471 25.18 -2.40 -33.89
N HIS A 472 25.11 -2.69 -35.19
CA HIS A 472 23.95 -3.34 -35.79
C HIS A 472 23.78 -4.78 -35.29
N ALA A 473 24.87 -5.56 -35.21
CA ALA A 473 24.85 -6.91 -34.65
C ALA A 473 24.42 -6.91 -33.17
N ILE A 474 24.95 -5.98 -32.37
CA ILE A 474 24.55 -5.79 -30.96
C ILE A 474 23.05 -5.46 -30.85
N SER A 475 22.56 -4.54 -31.68
CA SER A 475 21.14 -4.12 -31.68
C SER A 475 20.21 -5.25 -32.11
N LEU A 476 20.63 -6.04 -33.11
CA LEU A 476 19.91 -7.22 -33.60
C LEU A 476 19.74 -8.25 -32.48
N PHE A 477 20.81 -8.59 -31.76
CA PHE A 477 20.74 -9.54 -30.65
C PHE A 477 19.82 -9.05 -29.53
N ALA A 478 19.91 -7.77 -29.16
CA ALA A 478 19.01 -7.17 -28.17
C ALA A 478 17.53 -7.25 -28.59
N ALA A 479 17.24 -7.12 -29.89
CA ALA A 479 15.88 -7.27 -30.41
C ALA A 479 15.40 -8.74 -30.34
N LEU A 480 16.27 -9.70 -30.67
CA LEU A 480 15.98 -11.13 -30.55
C LEU A 480 15.73 -11.54 -29.10
N MET A 481 16.56 -11.09 -28.15
CA MET A 481 16.34 -11.32 -26.72
C MET A 481 14.94 -10.86 -26.28
N ARG A 482 14.54 -9.63 -26.66
CA ARG A 482 13.20 -9.09 -26.34
C ARG A 482 12.06 -9.90 -26.97
N ARG A 483 12.30 -10.50 -28.14
CA ARG A 483 11.30 -11.32 -28.85
C ARG A 483 11.05 -12.65 -28.13
N TYR A 484 12.09 -13.28 -27.60
CA TYR A 484 11.98 -14.59 -26.94
C TYR A 484 11.63 -14.49 -25.45
N PHE A 485 12.11 -13.46 -24.77
CA PHE A 485 11.93 -13.27 -23.33
C PHE A 485 11.00 -12.08 -23.05
N PHE A 486 9.70 -12.36 -22.97
CA PHE A 486 8.64 -11.35 -22.82
C PHE A 486 7.84 -11.46 -21.51
N ALA A 487 8.12 -12.43 -20.64
CA ALA A 487 7.39 -12.58 -19.38
C ALA A 487 7.87 -11.56 -18.34
N GLU A 488 6.97 -11.08 -17.47
CA GLU A 488 7.29 -10.05 -16.44
C GLU A 488 8.41 -10.45 -15.46
N ARG A 489 8.67 -11.76 -15.31
CA ARG A 489 9.73 -12.29 -14.42
C ARG A 489 11.07 -12.53 -15.13
N HIS A 490 11.19 -12.22 -16.43
CA HIS A 490 12.45 -12.29 -17.15
C HIS A 490 13.20 -10.97 -17.06
N PHE A 491 14.53 -11.04 -16.95
CA PHE A 491 15.38 -9.86 -16.93
C PHE A 491 16.39 -9.93 -18.07
N LEU A 492 16.48 -8.86 -18.87
CA LEU A 492 17.43 -8.73 -19.96
C LEU A 492 18.38 -7.59 -19.65
N GLY A 493 19.68 -7.81 -19.79
CA GLY A 493 20.70 -6.81 -19.53
C GLY A 493 21.79 -6.78 -20.60
N HIS A 494 22.46 -5.64 -20.71
CA HIS A 494 23.63 -5.45 -21.56
C HIS A 494 24.77 -4.88 -20.73
N VAL A 495 25.78 -5.71 -20.48
CA VAL A 495 26.96 -5.41 -19.65
C VAL A 495 27.86 -4.38 -20.34
N GLY A 496 28.14 -4.59 -21.63
CA GLY A 496 28.84 -3.66 -22.52
C GLY A 496 29.54 -4.40 -23.67
N GLY A 497 29.70 -3.74 -24.83
CA GLY A 497 30.31 -4.37 -26.00
C GLY A 497 29.45 -5.51 -26.54
N ASP A 498 30.00 -6.71 -26.56
CA ASP A 498 29.36 -7.97 -26.96
C ASP A 498 28.78 -8.79 -25.79
N ASP A 499 28.88 -8.29 -24.55
CA ASP A 499 28.42 -8.99 -23.35
C ASP A 499 26.95 -8.68 -22.98
N PHE A 500 26.13 -9.73 -22.92
CA PHE A 500 24.71 -9.66 -22.53
C PHE A 500 24.37 -10.60 -21.37
N PHE A 501 23.25 -10.31 -20.72
CA PHE A 501 22.73 -11.07 -19.58
C PHE A 501 21.25 -11.39 -19.73
N ILE A 502 20.86 -12.61 -19.40
CA ILE A 502 19.47 -13.07 -19.34
C ILE A 502 19.23 -13.75 -17.99
N GLY A 503 18.27 -13.23 -17.23
CA GLY A 503 17.81 -13.81 -15.97
C GLY A 503 16.42 -14.41 -16.12
N VAL A 504 16.26 -15.69 -15.76
CA VAL A 504 14.99 -16.42 -15.86
C VAL A 504 14.69 -17.10 -14.54
N VAL A 505 13.42 -17.07 -14.11
CA VAL A 505 12.96 -17.69 -12.87
C VAL A 505 11.77 -18.61 -13.19
N GLY A 506 11.75 -19.79 -12.60
CA GLY A 506 10.65 -20.76 -12.69
C GLY A 506 10.62 -21.58 -13.98
N TRP A 507 11.67 -21.53 -14.81
CA TRP A 507 11.78 -22.35 -16.02
C TRP A 507 12.59 -23.61 -15.77
N THR A 508 12.16 -24.71 -16.38
CA THR A 508 12.96 -25.93 -16.43
C THR A 508 14.16 -25.76 -17.35
N LYS A 509 15.19 -26.59 -17.16
CA LYS A 509 16.38 -26.59 -18.01
C LYS A 509 16.02 -26.85 -19.47
N GLU A 510 15.08 -27.75 -19.72
CA GLU A 510 14.63 -28.13 -21.06
C GLU A 510 13.94 -26.96 -21.78
N GLU A 511 13.01 -26.28 -21.11
CA GLU A 511 12.32 -25.09 -21.65
C GLU A 511 13.30 -23.97 -21.99
N LEU A 512 14.27 -23.72 -21.10
CA LEU A 512 15.27 -22.70 -21.34
C LEU A 512 16.21 -23.08 -22.50
N THR A 513 16.64 -24.33 -22.57
CA THR A 513 17.51 -24.83 -23.65
C THR A 513 16.85 -24.63 -25.01
N GLU A 514 15.58 -25.01 -25.16
CA GLU A 514 14.84 -24.86 -26.42
C GLU A 514 14.77 -23.39 -26.90
N ILE A 515 14.59 -22.44 -25.98
CA ILE A 515 14.53 -21.02 -26.31
C ILE A 515 15.92 -20.45 -26.61
N LEU A 516 16.95 -20.85 -25.88
CA LEU A 516 18.32 -20.40 -26.12
C LEU A 516 18.87 -20.92 -27.44
N ASP A 517 18.59 -22.18 -27.80
CA ASP A 517 19.01 -22.75 -29.09
C ASP A 517 18.39 -21.98 -30.26
N ARG A 518 17.10 -21.63 -30.18
CA ARG A 518 16.45 -20.79 -31.18
C ARG A 518 17.05 -19.39 -31.24
N LEU A 519 17.35 -18.78 -30.09
CA LEU A 519 18.00 -17.47 -30.04
C LEU A 519 19.38 -17.50 -30.72
N ILE A 520 20.19 -18.52 -30.44
CA ILE A 520 21.52 -18.67 -31.06
C ILE A 520 21.38 -18.90 -32.57
N SER A 521 20.48 -19.77 -33.00
CA SER A 521 20.23 -20.08 -34.41
C SER A 521 19.76 -18.85 -35.19
N ASP A 522 18.73 -18.16 -34.71
CA ASP A 522 18.19 -16.99 -35.41
C ASP A 522 19.20 -15.84 -35.43
N PHE A 523 19.99 -15.65 -34.36
CA PHE A 523 21.08 -14.67 -34.38
C PHE A 523 22.17 -15.05 -35.39
N HIS A 524 22.53 -16.33 -35.49
CA HIS A 524 23.49 -16.79 -36.49
C HIS A 524 22.99 -16.50 -37.91
N ASP A 525 21.73 -16.83 -38.22
CA ASP A 525 21.17 -16.60 -39.55
C ASP A 525 21.07 -15.10 -39.89
N ASP A 526 20.59 -14.29 -38.95
CA ASP A 526 20.40 -12.85 -39.15
C ASP A 526 21.75 -12.08 -39.22
N VAL A 527 22.77 -12.50 -38.45
CA VAL A 527 24.08 -11.81 -38.45
C VAL A 527 24.85 -12.06 -39.73
N LEU A 528 24.60 -13.18 -40.44
CA LEU A 528 25.22 -13.47 -41.73
C LEU A 528 24.89 -12.41 -42.79
N ASP A 529 23.74 -11.74 -42.69
CA ASP A 529 23.35 -10.67 -43.58
C ASP A 529 24.22 -9.41 -43.47
N LEU A 530 24.99 -9.30 -42.40
CA LEU A 530 25.96 -8.22 -42.21
C LEU A 530 27.32 -8.52 -42.88
N TYR A 531 27.55 -9.76 -43.31
CA TYR A 531 28.75 -10.16 -44.04
C TYR A 531 28.57 -10.00 -45.55
N SER A 532 29.68 -9.71 -46.23
CA SER A 532 29.77 -9.74 -47.68
C SER A 532 29.56 -11.16 -48.23
N ASP A 533 29.02 -11.26 -49.45
CA ASP A 533 28.74 -12.54 -50.11
C ASP A 533 29.99 -13.45 -50.19
N GLU A 534 31.17 -12.86 -50.38
CA GLU A 534 32.45 -13.59 -50.42
C GLU A 534 32.78 -14.26 -49.08
N HIS A 535 32.70 -13.51 -47.97
CA HIS A 535 32.99 -14.05 -46.64
C HIS A 535 31.91 -15.03 -46.17
N ARG A 536 30.65 -14.80 -46.56
CA ARG A 536 29.54 -15.74 -46.30
C ARG A 536 29.76 -17.07 -47.01
N ALA A 537 30.15 -17.04 -48.29
CA ALA A 537 30.47 -18.25 -49.06
C ALA A 537 31.72 -18.98 -48.53
N ALA A 538 32.71 -18.23 -48.03
CA ALA A 538 33.93 -18.80 -47.43
C ALA A 538 33.71 -19.36 -46.02
N GLY A 539 32.66 -18.94 -45.31
CA GLY A 539 32.39 -19.30 -43.92
C GLY A 539 33.43 -18.77 -42.92
N ARG A 540 34.31 -17.84 -43.35
CA ARG A 540 35.43 -17.32 -42.57
C ARG A 540 35.79 -15.90 -43.00
N ILE A 541 36.39 -15.14 -42.09
CA ILE A 541 36.97 -13.82 -42.35
C ILE A 541 38.46 -13.80 -42.02
N LEU A 542 39.21 -12.96 -42.74
CA LEU A 542 40.60 -12.67 -42.44
C LEU A 542 40.65 -11.54 -41.40
N GLY A 543 41.38 -11.75 -40.31
CA GLY A 543 41.54 -10.76 -39.25
C GLY A 543 42.85 -10.94 -38.52
N HIS A 544 43.07 -10.16 -37.45
CA HIS A 544 44.26 -10.28 -36.62
C HIS A 544 43.91 -10.88 -35.27
N ASP A 545 44.72 -11.84 -34.81
CA ASP A 545 44.60 -12.40 -33.47
C ASP A 545 45.07 -11.42 -32.37
N ARG A 546 45.04 -11.86 -31.11
CA ARG A 546 45.48 -11.02 -29.97
C ARG A 546 46.96 -10.66 -30.01
N ALA A 547 47.79 -11.38 -30.78
CA ALA A 547 49.21 -11.11 -30.99
C ALA A 547 49.46 -10.23 -32.23
N GLY A 548 48.40 -9.83 -32.95
CA GLY A 548 48.50 -9.03 -34.17
C GLY A 548 48.91 -9.84 -35.40
N VAL A 549 48.79 -11.17 -35.35
CA VAL A 549 49.09 -12.07 -36.47
C VAL A 549 47.82 -12.31 -37.27
N GLU A 550 47.95 -12.26 -38.59
CA GLU A 550 46.85 -12.49 -39.52
C GLU A 550 46.40 -13.96 -39.47
N ALA A 551 45.11 -14.18 -39.24
CA ALA A 551 44.49 -15.48 -39.07
C ALA A 551 43.08 -15.51 -39.68
N LEU A 552 42.61 -16.70 -40.02
CA LEU A 552 41.25 -16.93 -40.49
C LEU A 552 40.34 -17.25 -39.30
N PHE A 553 39.31 -16.43 -39.11
CA PHE A 553 38.31 -16.60 -38.07
C PHE A 553 37.00 -17.12 -38.66
N PRO A 554 36.29 -18.05 -37.99
CA PRO A 554 34.90 -18.37 -38.33
C PRO A 554 33.99 -17.13 -38.28
N LEU A 555 32.86 -17.19 -38.97
CA LEU A 555 31.82 -16.15 -38.86
C LEU A 555 31.30 -16.04 -37.42
N MET A 556 30.76 -14.88 -37.08
CA MET A 556 30.29 -14.57 -35.73
C MET A 556 29.19 -15.54 -35.32
N ARG A 557 29.26 -15.98 -34.07
CA ARG A 557 28.21 -16.72 -33.38
C ARG A 557 28.04 -16.16 -31.97
N CYS A 558 26.95 -16.50 -31.30
CA CYS A 558 26.76 -16.20 -29.88
C CYS A 558 27.04 -17.45 -29.05
N SER A 559 27.84 -17.30 -28.00
CA SER A 559 28.08 -18.32 -26.99
C SER A 559 27.39 -17.93 -25.69
N ILE A 560 26.68 -18.86 -25.06
CA ILE A 560 25.87 -18.67 -23.86
C ILE A 560 26.30 -19.65 -22.76
N GLY A 561 26.76 -19.09 -21.63
CA GLY A 561 26.98 -19.85 -20.40
C GLY A 561 25.83 -19.66 -19.43
N VAL A 562 25.19 -20.75 -19.00
CA VAL A 562 24.04 -20.75 -18.09
C VAL A 562 24.43 -21.28 -16.71
N ILE A 563 24.26 -20.46 -15.68
CA ILE A 563 24.38 -20.89 -14.29
C ILE A 563 22.97 -21.16 -13.75
N GLU A 564 22.73 -22.41 -13.36
CA GLU A 564 21.49 -22.86 -12.73
C GLU A 564 21.63 -22.79 -11.20
N LEU A 565 20.67 -22.13 -10.57
CA LEU A 565 20.49 -22.09 -9.12
C LEU A 565 19.27 -22.97 -8.80
N PRO A 566 19.47 -24.12 -8.13
CA PRO A 566 18.37 -25.03 -7.82
C PRO A 566 17.42 -24.41 -6.80
N GLU A 567 16.19 -24.93 -6.77
CA GLU A 567 15.20 -24.61 -5.74
C GLU A 567 15.78 -24.85 -4.33
N GLY A 568 15.51 -23.94 -3.40
CA GLY A 568 16.01 -23.94 -2.03
C GLY A 568 17.40 -23.32 -1.83
N LEU A 569 18.17 -23.04 -2.90
CA LEU A 569 19.49 -22.40 -2.77
C LEU A 569 19.36 -20.89 -2.56
N VAL A 570 19.91 -20.37 -1.47
CA VAL A 570 19.96 -18.93 -1.16
C VAL A 570 21.41 -18.45 -1.16
N ILE A 571 21.68 -17.37 -1.88
CA ILE A 571 23.03 -16.80 -2.06
C ILE A 571 23.02 -15.32 -1.69
N ASP A 572 23.82 -14.97 -0.69
CA ASP A 572 23.95 -13.59 -0.22
C ASP A 572 25.19 -12.89 -0.82
N ASP A 573 26.22 -13.65 -1.19
CA ASP A 573 27.43 -13.14 -1.84
C ASP A 573 27.47 -13.47 -3.35
N ILE A 574 27.07 -12.47 -4.15
CA ILE A 574 27.02 -12.56 -5.62
C ILE A 574 28.41 -12.65 -6.24
N ASN A 575 29.47 -12.23 -5.54
CA ASN A 575 30.84 -12.30 -6.10
C ASN A 575 31.23 -13.74 -6.41
N ARG A 576 30.66 -14.71 -5.70
CA ARG A 576 30.85 -16.14 -5.95
C ARG A 576 30.28 -16.56 -7.31
N VAL A 577 29.14 -16.00 -7.70
CA VAL A 577 28.54 -16.20 -9.03
C VAL A 577 29.41 -15.53 -10.10
N SER A 578 29.93 -14.32 -9.84
CA SER A 578 30.83 -13.58 -10.75
C SER A 578 32.10 -14.33 -11.13
N ALA A 579 32.66 -15.14 -10.23
CA ALA A 579 33.83 -15.96 -10.52
C ALA A 579 33.51 -17.12 -11.49
N GLU A 580 32.38 -17.80 -11.28
CA GLU A 580 31.90 -18.91 -12.13
C GLU A 580 31.55 -18.44 -13.54
N ILE A 581 31.09 -17.20 -13.69
CA ILE A 581 30.72 -16.59 -14.97
C ILE A 581 31.90 -16.55 -15.94
N ALA A 582 33.11 -16.22 -15.45
CA ALA A 582 34.29 -16.18 -16.30
C ALA A 582 34.65 -17.59 -16.83
N VAL A 583 34.50 -18.60 -15.98
CA VAL A 583 34.82 -20.01 -16.31
C VAL A 583 33.82 -20.54 -17.33
N ILE A 584 32.52 -20.36 -17.07
CA ILE A 584 31.47 -20.89 -17.95
C ILE A 584 31.43 -20.18 -19.31
N LYS A 585 31.73 -18.87 -19.35
CA LYS A 585 31.85 -18.12 -20.60
C LYS A 585 32.95 -18.70 -21.47
N SER A 586 34.12 -18.99 -20.89
CA SER A 586 35.21 -19.66 -21.61
C SER A 586 34.80 -21.05 -22.11
N ALA A 587 34.13 -21.86 -21.28
CA ALA A 587 33.66 -23.18 -21.69
C ALA A 587 32.62 -23.13 -22.82
N ALA A 588 31.69 -22.17 -22.80
CA ALA A 588 30.69 -21.97 -23.84
C ALA A 588 31.33 -21.66 -25.20
N LYS A 589 32.39 -20.84 -25.22
CA LYS A 589 33.14 -20.51 -26.44
C LYS A 589 33.89 -21.69 -27.05
N GLU A 590 34.32 -22.63 -26.22
CA GLU A 590 35.01 -23.85 -26.69
C GLU A 590 34.03 -24.94 -27.13
N SER A 591 32.76 -24.84 -26.73
CA SER A 591 31.70 -25.76 -27.15
C SER A 591 31.36 -25.60 -28.64
N GLU A 592 31.08 -26.72 -29.31
CA GLU A 592 30.59 -26.71 -30.70
C GLU A 592 29.19 -26.11 -30.79
N GLU A 593 28.32 -26.41 -29.81
CA GLU A 593 26.93 -25.94 -29.74
C GLU A 593 26.81 -24.49 -29.25
N GLY A 594 27.86 -23.95 -28.61
CA GLY A 594 27.86 -22.59 -28.07
C GLY A 594 27.01 -22.41 -26.80
N LEU A 595 26.39 -23.47 -26.27
CA LEU A 595 25.58 -23.44 -25.05
C LEU A 595 26.17 -24.38 -23.99
N VAL A 596 26.37 -23.90 -22.77
CA VAL A 596 26.89 -24.70 -21.64
C VAL A 596 26.10 -24.40 -20.37
N PHE A 597 25.67 -25.44 -19.67
CA PHE A 597 25.00 -25.34 -18.36
C PHE A 597 25.94 -25.74 -17.24
N HIS A 598 25.87 -25.02 -16.12
CA HIS A 598 26.57 -25.33 -14.88
C HIS A 598 25.60 -25.20 -13.69
N LEU A 599 25.52 -26.24 -12.86
CA LEU A 599 24.74 -26.21 -11.64
C LEU A 599 25.59 -25.62 -10.50
N LEU A 600 25.13 -24.52 -9.92
CA LEU A 600 25.86 -23.83 -8.88
C LEU A 600 25.80 -24.62 -7.55
N GLY A 601 26.86 -25.36 -7.24
CA GLY A 601 26.95 -26.21 -6.05
C GLY A 601 27.76 -27.49 -6.23
N GLU A 602 27.98 -27.92 -7.48
CA GLU A 602 28.96 -28.97 -7.78
C GLU A 602 30.36 -28.35 -7.80
N ALA A 603 31.13 -28.56 -6.73
CA ALA A 603 32.56 -28.32 -6.79
C ALA A 603 33.20 -29.36 -7.73
N ASN A 604 33.96 -28.91 -8.72
CA ASN A 604 34.96 -29.75 -9.38
C ASN A 604 36.08 -30.15 -8.40
#